data_AF-A0A358XPZ2-F1
#
_entry.id   AF-A0A358XPZ2-F1
#
_cell.length_a   1.000
_cell.length_b   1.000
_cell.length_c   1.000
_cell.angle_alpha   90.00
_cell.angle_beta   90.00
_cell.angle_gamma   90.00
#
_symmetry.space_group_name_H-M   'P 1'
#
loop_
_entity.id
_entity.type
_entity.pdbx_description
1 polymer ?
#
loop_
_entity_poly.entity_id
_entity_poly.type
_entity_poly.pdbx_seq_one_letter_code
_entity_poly.pdbx_strand_id
1 'polypeptide(L)'
;PNAFCYHGSFYNWAPTGRMPQTVIAICYNDTGDNFFCPFFEKVVPVRKLYSPYASSEDWVLQTIYRCKKPKQDFNKMKDLFKS
;
A
#
# COMPACT_ATOMS: atom_id res chain seq x y z
N PRO A 1 7.80 15.71 -6.56
CA PRO A 1 7.78 14.27 -6.94
C PRO A 1 6.34 13.78 -7.13
N ASN A 2 6.05 13.15 -8.27
CA ASN A 2 4.72 12.59 -8.54
C ASN A 2 4.48 11.41 -7.60
N ALA A 3 3.62 11.60 -6.60
CA ALA A 3 3.25 10.55 -5.66
C ALA A 3 2.49 9.45 -6.40
N PHE A 4 2.83 8.19 -6.12
CA PHE A 4 2.12 7.03 -6.66
C PHE A 4 1.20 6.46 -5.57
N CYS A 5 -0.06 6.21 -5.91
CA CYS A 5 -1.09 5.73 -4.98
C CYS A 5 -1.48 4.28 -5.30
N TYR A 6 -1.47 3.39 -4.30
CA TYR A 6 -1.89 1.99 -4.46
C TYR A 6 -3.29 1.73 -3.89
N HIS A 7 -4.08 0.95 -4.62
CA HIS A 7 -5.28 0.24 -4.13
C HIS A 7 -5.04 -1.28 -4.21
N GLY A 8 -5.85 -2.08 -3.50
CA GLY A 8 -5.60 -3.46 -3.04
C GLY A 8 -5.29 -4.56 -4.07
N SER A 9 -4.94 -4.24 -5.32
CA SER A 9 -4.54 -5.21 -6.35
C SER A 9 -3.38 -4.69 -7.23
N PHE A 10 -2.53 -3.82 -6.67
CA PHE A 10 -1.48 -3.11 -7.41
C PHE A 10 -0.44 -4.01 -8.10
N TYR A 11 -0.23 -5.23 -7.60
CA TYR A 11 0.76 -6.16 -8.14
C TYR A 11 0.43 -6.68 -9.55
N ASN A 12 -0.82 -6.57 -10.01
CA ASN A 12 -1.18 -6.98 -11.37
C ASN A 12 -0.88 -5.91 -12.44
N TRP A 13 -0.89 -4.63 -12.07
CA TRP A 13 -0.76 -3.50 -13.02
C TRP A 13 0.39 -2.54 -12.71
N ALA A 14 1.14 -2.77 -11.63
CA ALA A 14 2.32 -1.97 -11.32
C ALA A 14 3.29 -1.91 -12.53
N PRO A 15 4.06 -0.82 -12.70
CA PRO A 15 5.12 -0.79 -13.71
C PRO A 15 6.22 -1.83 -13.40
N THR A 16 7.22 -1.95 -14.25
CA THR A 16 8.42 -2.76 -13.98
C THR A 16 9.57 -1.88 -13.49
N GLY A 17 10.60 -2.50 -12.91
CA GLY A 17 11.82 -1.79 -12.51
C GLY A 17 11.74 -1.14 -11.13
N ARG A 18 12.54 -0.08 -10.91
CA ARG A 18 12.78 0.46 -9.56
C ARG A 18 11.54 1.15 -8.99
N MET A 19 11.21 0.81 -7.73
CA MET A 19 10.17 1.50 -6.99
C MET A 19 10.60 2.92 -6.55
N PRO A 20 9.67 3.89 -6.50
CA PRO A 20 9.95 5.21 -5.98
C PRO A 20 10.35 5.14 -4.50
N GLN A 21 11.21 6.08 -4.07
CA GLN A 21 11.67 6.15 -2.67
C GLN A 21 10.56 6.43 -1.65
N THR A 22 9.41 6.91 -2.12
CA THR A 22 8.20 7.10 -1.30
C THR A 22 7.00 6.60 -2.08
N VAL A 23 6.18 5.82 -1.38
CA VAL A 23 4.96 5.18 -1.86
C VAL A 23 3.82 5.57 -0.92
N ILE A 24 2.66 5.88 -1.48
CA ILE A 24 1.42 6.02 -0.70
C ILE A 24 0.64 4.71 -0.82
N ALA A 25 0.44 4.05 0.32
CA ALA A 25 -0.36 2.84 0.42
C ALA A 25 -1.67 3.15 1.16
N ILE A 26 -2.75 2.50 0.74
CA ILE A 26 -4.05 2.57 1.39
C ILE A 26 -4.45 1.15 1.74
N CYS A 27 -4.88 0.92 2.98
CA CYS A 27 -5.47 -0.35 3.37
C CYS A 27 -6.76 -0.13 4.16
N TYR A 28 -7.62 -1.13 4.14
CA TYR A 28 -8.82 -1.20 4.95
C TYR A 28 -8.48 -1.69 6.37
N ASN A 29 -9.47 -1.71 7.26
CA ASN A 29 -9.28 -2.11 8.66
C ASN A 29 -8.88 -3.58 8.84
N ASP A 30 -9.14 -4.42 7.84
CA ASP A 30 -8.73 -5.83 7.82
C ASP A 30 -7.21 -6.02 7.74
N THR A 31 -6.47 -4.98 7.36
CA THR A 31 -5.03 -5.06 7.08
C THR A 31 -4.28 -4.02 7.91
N GLY A 32 -3.48 -4.47 8.88
CA GLY A 32 -2.67 -3.58 9.73
C GLY A 32 -1.41 -3.03 9.06
N ASP A 33 -0.75 -2.08 9.73
CA ASP A 33 0.55 -1.52 9.35
C ASP A 33 1.65 -2.59 9.14
N ASN A 34 1.61 -3.65 9.94
CA ASN A 34 2.48 -4.82 9.85
C ASN A 34 2.51 -5.47 8.48
N PHE A 35 1.44 -5.33 7.67
CA PHE A 35 1.42 -5.84 6.31
C PHE A 35 2.49 -5.19 5.42
N PHE A 36 2.78 -3.90 5.61
CA PHE A 36 3.73 -3.17 4.77
C PHE A 36 5.18 -3.25 5.27
N CYS A 37 5.40 -3.54 6.54
CA CYS A 37 6.73 -3.60 7.17
C CYS A 37 7.73 -4.55 6.48
N PRO A 38 7.33 -5.72 5.95
CA PRO A 38 8.24 -6.58 5.18
C PRO A 38 8.77 -5.92 3.91
N PHE A 39 8.02 -5.00 3.30
CA PHE A 39 8.29 -4.45 1.96
C PHE A 39 9.00 -3.09 1.98
N PHE A 40 8.99 -2.39 3.12
CA PHE A 40 9.52 -1.03 3.24
C PHE A 40 10.36 -0.89 4.52
N GLU A 41 11.41 -0.09 4.50
CA GLU A 41 12.18 0.18 5.74
C GLU A 41 11.40 1.05 6.72
N LYS A 42 10.53 1.93 6.21
CA LYS A 42 9.75 2.85 7.05
C LYS A 42 8.31 2.94 6.58
N VAL A 43 7.38 2.59 7.47
CA VAL A 43 5.93 2.68 7.27
C VAL A 43 5.40 3.64 8.33
N VAL A 44 4.65 4.67 7.91
CA VAL A 44 4.07 5.65 8.83
C VAL A 44 2.60 5.85 8.49
N PRO A 45 1.66 5.58 9.42
CA PRO A 45 0.26 5.96 9.23
C PRO A 45 0.16 7.49 9.21
N VAL A 46 -0.48 8.03 8.18
CA VAL A 46 -0.60 9.47 7.98
C VAL A 46 -1.99 9.96 8.34
N ARG A 47 -3.02 9.23 7.92
CA ARG A 47 -4.42 9.64 8.10
C ARG A 47 -5.35 8.44 8.04
N LYS A 48 -6.42 8.50 8.82
CA LYS A 48 -7.57 7.61 8.68
C LYS A 48 -8.69 8.33 7.92
N LEU A 49 -9.28 7.63 6.97
CA LEU A 49 -10.42 8.07 6.17
C LEU A 49 -11.64 7.25 6.58
N TYR A 50 -12.72 7.95 6.91
CA TYR A 50 -14.01 7.33 7.24
C TYR A 50 -14.92 7.42 6.01
N SER A 51 -15.45 6.28 5.58
CA SER A 51 -16.36 6.14 4.45
C SER A 51 -17.71 5.64 4.96
N PRO A 52 -18.67 6.54 5.28
CA PRO A 52 -19.99 6.16 5.81
C PRO A 52 -20.85 5.37 4.81
N TYR A 53 -20.48 5.39 3.53
CA TYR A 53 -21.20 4.72 2.45
C TYR A 53 -20.57 3.38 2.05
N ALA A 54 -19.65 2.84 2.87
CA ALA A 54 -19.05 1.55 2.59
C ALA A 54 -20.12 0.44 2.62
N SER A 55 -20.04 -0.51 1.70
CA SER A 55 -20.96 -1.64 1.59
C SER A 55 -20.70 -2.76 2.61
N SER A 56 -19.61 -2.66 3.39
CA SER A 56 -19.21 -3.59 4.44
C SER A 56 -18.57 -2.81 5.59
N GLU A 57 -18.77 -3.27 6.83
CA GLU A 57 -18.19 -2.68 8.05
C GLU A 57 -16.67 -2.63 8.00
N ASP A 58 -16.04 -3.67 7.43
CA ASP A 58 -14.57 -3.76 7.31
C ASP A 58 -13.97 -2.67 6.42
N TRP A 59 -14.80 -2.04 5.56
CA TRP A 59 -14.36 -1.05 4.58
C TRP A 59 -14.68 0.39 4.97
N VAL A 60 -15.36 0.58 6.10
CA VAL A 60 -15.79 1.89 6.62
C VAL A 60 -14.59 2.75 6.98
N LEU A 61 -13.46 2.15 7.37
CA LEU A 61 -12.25 2.88 7.71
C LEU A 61 -11.10 2.43 6.82
N GLN A 62 -10.40 3.41 6.27
CA GLN A 62 -9.17 3.20 5.51
C GLN A 62 -8.05 3.98 6.17
N THR A 63 -6.84 3.41 6.18
CA THR A 63 -5.65 4.11 6.65
C THR A 63 -4.70 4.37 5.50
N ILE A 64 -4.29 5.62 5.35
CA ILE A 64 -3.25 6.05 4.41
C ILE A 64 -1.90 5.91 5.11
N TYR A 65 -0.99 5.20 4.48
CA TYR A 65 0.40 5.05 4.90
C TYR A 65 1.34 5.74 3.94
N ARG A 66 2.37 6.37 4.51
CA ARG A 66 3.54 6.83 3.77
C ARG A 66 4.67 5.83 3.99
N CYS A 67 4.88 4.99 2.98
CA CYS A 67 5.91 3.97 2.94
C CYS A 67 7.16 4.54 2.26
N LYS A 68 8.34 4.31 2.84
CA LYS A 68 9.62 4.83 2.33
C LYS A 68 10.66 3.74 2.21
N LYS A 69 11.59 3.95 1.28
CA LYS A 69 12.72 3.06 0.99
C LYS A 69 12.24 1.62 0.78
N PRO A 70 11.63 1.35 -0.38
CA PRO A 70 11.21 -0.01 -0.72
C PRO A 70 12.43 -0.94 -0.71
N LYS A 71 12.29 -2.13 -0.11
CA LYS A 71 13.36 -3.13 0.00
C LYS A 71 13.51 -3.96 -1.28
N GLN A 72 12.60 -3.77 -2.23
CA GLN A 72 12.50 -4.52 -3.46
C GLN A 72 12.05 -3.61 -4.61
N ASP A 73 12.21 -4.09 -5.84
CA ASP A 73 11.73 -3.43 -7.04
C ASP A 73 10.30 -3.88 -7.37
N PHE A 74 9.70 -3.29 -8.41
CA PHE A 74 8.36 -3.64 -8.82
C PHE A 74 8.25 -5.09 -9.29
N ASN A 75 9.26 -5.61 -9.98
CA ASN A 75 9.22 -6.99 -10.50
C ASN A 75 9.12 -7.99 -9.36
N LYS A 76 9.95 -7.82 -8.33
CA LYS A 76 9.92 -8.66 -7.13
C LYS A 76 8.62 -8.49 -6.35
N MET A 77 8.05 -7.28 -6.28
CA MET A 77 6.71 -7.09 -5.72
C MET A 77 5.66 -7.88 -6.48
N LYS A 78 5.68 -7.89 -7.81
CA LYS A 78 4.74 -8.71 -8.59
C LYS A 78 4.90 -10.19 -8.29
N ASP A 79 6.14 -10.68 -8.21
CA ASP A 79 6.40 -12.09 -7.91
C ASP A 79 5.99 -12.49 -6.49
N LEU A 80 6.17 -11.63 -5.49
CA LEU A 80 5.75 -11.88 -4.11
C LEU A 80 4.22 -12.02 -3.96
N PHE A 81 3.46 -11.45 -4.89
CA PHE A 81 2.00 -11.43 -4.89
C PHE A 81 1.39 -12.17 -6.09
N LYS A 82 2.19 -12.93 -6.84
CA LYS A 82 1.68 -13.92 -7.80
C LYS A 82 1.04 -15.06 -7.02
N SER A 83 -0.29 -15.05 -6.97
CA SER A 83 -1.13 -16.21 -6.68
C SER A 83 -1.18 -17.17 -7.86
#